data_AF-A0A7X7R191-F1
#
_entry.id   AF-A0A7X7R191-F1
#
_cell.length_a   1.000
_cell.length_b   1.000
_cell.length_c   1.000
_cell.angle_alpha   90.00
_cell.angle_beta   90.00
_cell.angle_gamma   90.00
#
_symmetry.space_group_name_H-M   'P 1'
#
loop_
_entity.id
_entity.type
_entity.pdbx_description
1 polymer ?
#
loop_
_entity_poly.entity_id
_entity_poly.type
_entity_poly.pdbx_seq_one_letter_code
_entity_poly.pdbx_strand_id
1 'polypeptide(L)'
;MKQLIISLALASLLMLTGSVQAQVSITQSDMPTVGDTIRYSITDQIGGFDFQQTGAGLTWDFSMLEHQSQQVQSYLSASAINALFGLFFGMNVIASPMEFEFPNSPIDIPDFYSFHKKSSSLFTKEGYGGLVEGFPVPMKFS
;
A
#
# COMPACT_ATOMS: atom_id res chain seq x y z
N MET A 1 -47.41 34.57 -5.27
CA MET A 1 -47.40 33.27 -5.98
C MET A 1 -46.09 33.02 -6.72
N LYS A 2 -45.64 33.88 -7.66
CA LYS A 2 -44.35 33.71 -8.36
C LYS A 2 -43.13 33.55 -7.44
N GLN A 3 -42.99 34.40 -6.42
CA GLN A 3 -41.89 34.33 -5.46
C GLN A 3 -41.84 32.98 -4.70
N LEU A 4 -43.01 32.46 -4.31
CA LEU A 4 -43.12 31.20 -3.57
C LEU A 4 -42.70 29.99 -4.41
N ILE A 5 -43.04 30.00 -5.71
CA ILE A 5 -42.66 28.95 -6.67
C ILE A 5 -41.15 28.96 -6.90
N ILE A 6 -40.54 30.15 -6.99
CA ILE A 6 -39.07 30.29 -7.14
C ILE A 6 -38.35 29.78 -5.89
N SER A 7 -38.84 30.10 -4.70
CA SER A 7 -38.26 29.60 -3.44
C SER A 7 -38.34 28.08 -3.32
N LEU A 8 -39.45 27.47 -3.75
CA LEU A 8 -39.64 26.03 -3.72
C LEU A 8 -38.75 25.30 -4.73
N ALA A 9 -38.58 25.87 -5.92
CA ALA A 9 -37.68 25.33 -6.95
C ALA A 9 -36.21 25.39 -6.51
N LEU A 10 -35.80 26.48 -5.85
CA LEU A 10 -34.44 26.64 -5.34
C LEU A 10 -34.16 25.68 -4.17
N ALA A 11 -35.10 25.53 -3.24
CA ALA A 11 -34.99 24.57 -2.14
C ALA A 11 -34.91 23.12 -2.64
N SER A 12 -35.67 22.79 -3.69
CA SER A 12 -35.62 21.47 -4.33
C SER A 12 -34.27 21.22 -4.99
N LEU A 13 -33.70 22.21 -5.69
CA LEU A 13 -32.38 22.10 -6.32
C LEU A 13 -31.23 21.94 -5.31
N LEU A 14 -31.35 22.55 -4.13
CA LEU A 14 -30.41 22.39 -3.01
C LEU A 14 -30.46 20.99 -2.37
N MET A 15 -31.56 20.26 -2.50
CA MET A 15 -31.69 18.89 -1.97
C MET A 15 -31.17 17.81 -2.94
N LEU A 16 -30.79 18.19 -4.17
CA LEU A 16 -30.23 17.30 -5.20
C LEU A 16 -28.71 17.12 -5.12
N THR A 17 -28.03 17.73 -4.14
CA THR A 17 -26.62 17.43 -3.84
C THR A 17 -26.54 16.08 -3.10
N GLY A 18 -26.89 15.00 -3.80
CA GLY A 18 -26.64 13.64 -3.32
C GLY A 18 -25.14 13.44 -3.11
N SER A 19 -24.80 12.52 -2.21
CA SER A 19 -23.44 12.10 -1.90
C SER A 19 -22.69 11.68 -3.16
N VAL A 20 -21.90 12.59 -3.72
CA VAL A 20 -20.91 12.25 -4.74
C VAL A 20 -19.91 11.31 -4.06
N GLN A 21 -19.97 10.03 -4.40
CA GLN A 21 -18.90 9.11 -4.06
C GLN A 21 -17.72 9.45 -4.97
N ALA A 22 -16.85 10.33 -4.48
CA ALA A 22 -15.59 10.62 -5.14
C ALA A 22 -14.80 9.31 -5.29
N GLN A 23 -14.11 9.16 -6.41
CA GLN A 23 -13.21 8.04 -6.64
C GLN A 23 -12.17 7.97 -5.50
N VAL A 24 -11.88 6.76 -5.01
CA VAL A 24 -10.75 6.55 -4.08
C VAL A 24 -9.49 7.07 -4.76
N SER A 25 -8.91 8.14 -4.20
CA SER A 25 -7.70 8.75 -4.70
C SER A 25 -6.54 8.26 -3.84
N ILE A 26 -5.60 7.56 -4.44
CA ILE A 26 -4.34 7.16 -3.81
C ILE A 26 -3.28 8.17 -4.19
N THR A 27 -2.67 8.80 -3.19
CA THR A 27 -1.68 9.87 -3.33
C THR A 27 -0.36 9.48 -2.65
N GLN A 28 0.67 10.33 -2.77
CA GLN A 28 1.96 10.09 -2.11
C GLN A 28 1.84 9.99 -0.58
N SER A 29 0.88 10.68 0.05
CA SER A 29 0.68 10.60 1.50
C SER A 29 0.11 9.27 1.96
N ASP A 30 -0.51 8.51 1.05
CA ASP A 30 -1.03 7.17 1.34
C ASP A 30 0.07 6.09 1.21
N MET A 31 1.26 6.47 0.74
CA MET A 31 2.40 5.57 0.59
C MET A 31 3.33 5.67 1.81
N PRO A 32 3.91 4.54 2.24
CA PRO A 32 4.79 4.49 3.42
C PRO A 32 6.01 5.41 3.27
N THR A 33 6.56 5.83 4.41
CA THR A 33 7.79 6.60 4.56
C THR A 33 8.78 5.80 5.41
N VAL A 34 10.07 6.11 5.29
CA VAL A 34 11.09 5.57 6.19
C VAL A 34 10.73 5.90 7.65
N GLY A 35 10.73 4.87 8.50
CA GLY A 35 10.35 4.94 9.91
C GLY A 35 8.91 4.50 10.18
N ASP A 36 8.07 4.37 9.15
CA ASP A 36 6.69 3.95 9.34
C ASP A 36 6.58 2.47 9.73
N THR A 37 5.50 2.17 10.44
CA THR A 37 5.04 0.80 10.65
C THR A 37 3.57 0.72 10.25
N ILE A 38 3.23 -0.28 9.45
CA ILE A 38 1.85 -0.53 9.01
C ILE A 38 1.43 -1.89 9.54
N ARG A 39 0.30 -1.93 10.25
CA ARG A 39 -0.31 -3.18 10.68
C ARG A 39 -1.32 -3.64 9.64
N TYR A 40 -1.20 -4.91 9.24
CA TYR A 40 -2.20 -5.56 8.41
C TYR A 40 -2.76 -6.79 9.12
N SER A 41 -4.00 -7.12 8.76
CA SER A 41 -4.72 -8.27 9.29
C SER A 41 -4.84 -9.32 8.19
N ILE A 42 -4.68 -10.59 8.54
CA ILE A 42 -4.73 -11.71 7.62
C ILE A 42 -5.92 -12.59 8.01
N THR A 43 -6.66 -13.03 7.01
CA THR A 43 -7.75 -14.00 7.16
C THR A 43 -7.93 -14.77 5.86
N ASP A 44 -8.11 -16.09 5.97
CA ASP A 44 -8.52 -16.94 4.85
C ASP A 44 -10.05 -16.99 4.69
N GLN A 45 -10.79 -16.43 5.66
CA GLN A 45 -12.26 -16.41 5.67
C GLN A 45 -12.78 -15.19 4.92
N ILE A 46 -12.50 -15.13 3.62
CA ILE A 46 -12.85 -14.01 2.73
C ILE A 46 -14.35 -13.95 2.36
N GLY A 47 -15.19 -14.86 2.85
CA GLY A 47 -16.62 -14.88 2.52
C GLY A 47 -16.90 -14.98 1.01
N GLY A 48 -17.91 -14.24 0.54
CA GLY A 48 -18.35 -14.20 -0.86
C GLY A 48 -17.84 -13.00 -1.66
N PHE A 49 -16.75 -12.35 -1.24
CA PHE A 49 -16.20 -11.21 -1.99
C PHE A 49 -15.73 -11.61 -3.38
N ASP A 50 -16.19 -10.89 -4.41
CA ASP A 50 -15.75 -11.05 -5.78
C ASP A 50 -14.67 -10.02 -6.11
N PHE A 51 -13.41 -10.44 -6.05
CA PHE A 51 -12.26 -9.59 -6.33
C PHE A 51 -12.03 -9.29 -7.83
N GLN A 52 -12.85 -9.87 -8.72
CA GLN A 52 -12.82 -9.51 -10.15
C GLN A 52 -13.58 -8.20 -10.42
N GLN A 53 -14.51 -7.83 -9.55
CA GLN A 53 -15.21 -6.55 -9.65
C GLN A 53 -14.28 -5.41 -9.25
N THR A 54 -14.10 -4.47 -10.17
CA THR A 54 -13.25 -3.29 -9.99
C THR A 54 -13.92 -2.08 -10.64
N GLY A 55 -13.44 -0.87 -10.33
CA GLY A 55 -13.89 0.36 -10.97
C GLY A 55 -14.66 1.32 -10.06
N ALA A 56 -15.07 2.44 -10.64
CA ALA A 56 -15.78 3.49 -9.93
C ALA A 56 -17.18 3.04 -9.50
N GLY A 57 -17.63 3.47 -8.31
CA GLY A 57 -18.95 3.14 -7.76
C GLY A 57 -19.01 1.82 -6.98
N LEU A 58 -17.92 1.06 -6.89
CA LEU A 58 -17.81 -0.09 -6.01
C LEU A 58 -17.37 0.36 -4.61
N THR A 59 -18.12 0.00 -3.58
CA THR A 59 -17.73 0.19 -2.18
C THR A 59 -17.20 -1.13 -1.64
N TRP A 60 -15.91 -1.15 -1.26
CA TRP A 60 -15.30 -2.28 -0.58
C TRP A 60 -15.59 -2.17 0.92
N ASP A 61 -16.55 -2.95 1.40
CA ASP A 61 -16.88 -3.05 2.83
C ASP A 61 -16.37 -4.39 3.39
N PHE A 62 -15.28 -4.33 4.14
CA PHE A 62 -14.67 -5.49 4.80
C PHE A 62 -15.04 -5.58 6.29
N SER A 63 -16.04 -4.84 6.76
CA SER A 63 -16.42 -4.79 8.18
C SER A 63 -16.84 -6.14 8.77
N MET A 64 -17.26 -7.09 7.92
CA MET A 64 -17.61 -8.45 8.33
C MET A 64 -16.41 -9.42 8.40
N LEU A 65 -15.22 -8.99 8.00
CA LEU A 65 -14.03 -9.85 8.09
C LEU A 65 -13.53 -9.93 9.53
N GLU A 66 -13.34 -11.15 10.01
CA GLU A 66 -12.63 -11.44 11.24
C GLU A 66 -11.18 -11.81 10.92
N HIS A 67 -10.23 -11.18 11.60
CA HIS A 67 -8.81 -11.47 11.43
C HIS A 67 -8.44 -12.78 12.14
N GLN A 68 -7.66 -13.62 11.47
CA GLN A 68 -7.05 -14.81 12.07
C GLN A 68 -5.69 -14.47 12.70
N SER A 69 -4.95 -13.56 12.08
CA SER A 69 -3.68 -13.06 12.60
C SER A 69 -3.46 -11.59 12.19
N GLN A 70 -2.46 -10.95 12.80
CA GLN A 70 -2.02 -9.61 12.43
C GLN A 70 -0.50 -9.59 12.37
N GLN A 71 0.02 -8.83 11.42
CA GLN A 71 1.45 -8.62 11.25
C GLN A 71 1.74 -7.12 11.16
N VAL A 72 2.98 -6.74 11.50
CA VAL A 72 3.46 -5.37 11.42
C VAL A 72 4.57 -5.32 10.39
N GLN A 73 4.34 -4.54 9.33
CA GLN A 73 5.32 -4.23 8.32
C GLN A 73 6.09 -2.98 8.73
N SER A 74 7.41 -3.10 8.90
CA SER A 74 8.30 -1.96 9.14
C SER A 74 8.87 -1.43 7.83
N TYR A 75 9.03 -0.12 7.72
CA TYR A 75 9.64 0.53 6.55
C TYR A 75 10.93 1.23 6.97
N LEU A 76 12.07 0.66 6.61
CA LEU A 76 13.40 1.15 6.95
C LEU A 76 14.00 1.91 5.77
N SER A 77 15.08 2.66 5.98
CA SER A 77 15.89 3.15 4.86
C SER A 77 16.87 2.06 4.42
N ALA A 78 17.18 2.03 3.11
CA ALA A 78 18.14 1.09 2.55
C ALA A 78 19.49 1.12 3.28
N SER A 79 19.98 2.32 3.61
CA SER A 79 21.25 2.48 4.34
C SER A 79 21.20 2.04 5.80
N ALA A 80 20.02 2.03 6.44
CA ALA A 80 19.86 1.54 7.81
C ALA A 80 19.96 0.02 7.90
N ILE A 81 19.56 -0.69 6.83
CA ILE A 81 19.77 -2.14 6.71
C ILE A 81 21.25 -2.43 6.44
N ASN A 82 21.79 -1.82 5.38
CA ASN A 82 23.21 -1.92 5.05
C ASN A 82 23.64 -0.73 4.19
N ALA A 83 24.79 -0.13 4.50
CA ALA A 83 25.32 1.02 3.77
C ALA A 83 25.47 0.75 2.26
N LEU A 84 25.82 -0.48 1.86
CA LEU A 84 25.93 -0.85 0.44
C LEU A 84 24.59 -0.79 -0.28
N PHE A 85 23.47 -1.20 0.34
CA PHE A 85 22.14 -1.01 -0.26
C PHE A 85 21.83 0.48 -0.50
N GLY A 86 22.27 1.35 0.42
CA GLY A 86 22.22 2.80 0.22
C GLY A 86 22.98 3.29 -1.02
N LEU A 87 24.11 2.67 -1.38
CA LEU A 87 24.87 3.02 -2.59
C LEU A 87 24.20 2.51 -3.88
N PHE A 88 23.58 1.33 -3.86
CA PHE A 88 22.96 0.74 -5.05
C PHE A 88 21.57 1.32 -5.37
N PHE A 89 20.75 1.52 -4.33
CA PHE A 89 19.37 1.99 -4.46
C PHE A 89 19.22 3.48 -4.15
N GLY A 90 19.98 3.98 -3.18
CA GLY A 90 19.90 5.35 -2.65
C GLY A 90 19.70 5.34 -1.14
N MET A 91 20.33 6.28 -0.43
CA MET A 91 20.40 6.28 1.04
C MET A 91 19.02 6.22 1.73
N ASN A 92 18.05 6.99 1.24
CA ASN A 92 16.71 7.11 1.82
C ASN A 92 15.64 6.33 1.04
N VAL A 93 16.04 5.36 0.20
CA VAL A 93 15.08 4.46 -0.43
C VAL A 93 14.40 3.62 0.64
N ILE A 94 13.07 3.46 0.50
CA ILE A 94 12.25 2.73 1.46
C ILE A 94 12.50 1.24 1.25
N ALA A 95 12.74 0.52 2.33
CA ALA A 95 12.94 -0.91 2.34
C ALA A 95 11.92 -1.56 3.28
N SER A 96 11.24 -2.59 2.79
CA SER A 96 10.27 -3.36 3.57
C SER A 96 10.72 -4.83 3.59
N PRO A 97 10.79 -5.49 4.76
CA PRO A 97 11.10 -6.91 4.81
C PRO A 97 10.07 -7.72 4.04
N MET A 98 10.51 -8.80 3.44
CA MET A 98 9.64 -9.75 2.76
C MET A 98 10.17 -11.16 3.02
N GLU A 99 9.25 -12.12 3.05
CA GLU A 99 9.62 -13.52 3.07
C GLU A 99 10.00 -13.93 1.64
N PHE A 100 11.11 -14.66 1.51
CA PHE A 100 11.55 -15.23 0.25
C PHE A 100 11.97 -16.67 0.49
N GLU A 101 11.13 -17.58 0.01
CA GLU A 101 11.40 -19.01 0.02
C GLU A 101 11.83 -19.45 -1.37
N PHE A 102 12.94 -20.18 -1.47
CA PHE A 102 13.33 -20.81 -2.72
C PHE A 102 12.48 -22.07 -2.94
N PRO A 103 11.78 -22.19 -4.08
CA PRO A 103 11.02 -23.40 -4.37
C PRO A 103 11.89 -24.66 -4.30
N ASN A 104 11.49 -25.62 -3.47
CA ASN A 104 12.17 -26.90 -3.26
C ASN A 104 13.58 -26.81 -2.64
N SER A 105 13.90 -25.74 -1.92
CA SER A 105 15.16 -25.62 -1.19
C SER A 105 14.88 -25.39 0.30
N PRO A 106 15.62 -26.04 1.22
CA PRO A 106 15.52 -25.76 2.66
C PRO A 106 16.24 -24.46 3.09
N ILE A 107 16.70 -23.66 2.13
CA ILE A 107 17.44 -22.43 2.38
C ILE A 107 16.44 -21.27 2.47
N ASP A 108 16.30 -20.73 3.67
CA ASP A 108 15.72 -19.41 3.90
C ASP A 108 16.82 -18.35 3.86
N ILE A 109 16.55 -17.23 3.18
CA ILE A 109 17.37 -16.03 3.30
C ILE A 109 16.74 -15.17 4.40
N PRO A 110 17.26 -15.18 5.64
CA PRO A 110 16.86 -14.18 6.62
C PRO A 110 17.23 -12.80 6.08
N ASP A 111 16.44 -11.78 6.40
CA ASP A 111 16.73 -10.39 6.02
C ASP A 111 16.70 -10.13 4.50
N PHE A 112 15.63 -10.58 3.84
CA PHE A 112 15.32 -10.20 2.45
C PHE A 112 14.35 -9.00 2.42
N TYR A 113 14.63 -8.05 1.53
CA TYR A 113 13.92 -6.77 1.47
C TYR A 113 13.53 -6.39 0.06
N SER A 114 12.41 -5.68 -0.06
CA SER A 114 12.01 -4.99 -1.27
C SER A 114 12.24 -3.49 -1.15
N PHE A 115 12.90 -2.92 -2.15
CA PHE A 115 13.30 -1.52 -2.18
C PHE A 115 12.36 -0.70 -3.07
N HIS A 116 11.87 0.41 -2.54
CA HIS A 116 10.87 1.26 -3.15
C HIS A 116 11.26 2.73 -3.13
N LYS A 117 11.18 3.39 -4.28
CA LYS A 117 11.37 4.82 -4.42
C LYS A 117 10.03 5.52 -4.43
N LYS A 118 9.89 6.53 -3.58
CA LYS A 118 8.71 7.39 -3.49
C LYS A 118 9.01 8.77 -4.07
N SER A 119 8.18 9.22 -5.01
CA SER A 119 8.13 10.59 -5.53
C SER A 119 6.73 11.18 -5.31
N SER A 120 6.52 12.44 -5.73
CA SER A 120 5.21 13.10 -5.63
C SER A 120 4.12 12.45 -6.49
N SER A 121 4.51 11.65 -7.48
CA SER A 121 3.58 11.06 -8.45
C SER A 121 3.70 9.54 -8.59
N LEU A 122 4.77 8.92 -8.08
CA LEU A 122 5.01 7.49 -8.24
C LEU A 122 5.54 6.86 -6.95
N PHE A 123 5.13 5.62 -6.73
CA PHE A 123 5.74 4.69 -5.79
C PHE A 123 6.21 3.46 -6.56
N THR A 124 7.52 3.38 -6.79
CA THR A 124 8.11 2.40 -7.72
C THR A 124 8.99 1.42 -6.96
N LYS A 125 8.83 0.14 -7.26
CA LYS A 125 9.75 -0.90 -6.78
C LYS A 125 11.03 -0.85 -7.62
N GLU A 126 12.15 -0.56 -6.97
CA GLU A 126 13.48 -0.43 -7.60
C GLU A 126 14.23 -1.77 -7.64
N GLY A 127 13.84 -2.73 -6.79
CA GLY A 127 14.48 -4.03 -6.75
C GLY A 127 14.28 -4.78 -5.43
N TYR A 128 15.08 -5.83 -5.28
CA TYR A 128 15.20 -6.64 -4.08
C TYR A 128 16.63 -6.66 -3.57
N GLY A 129 16.81 -7.17 -2.37
CA GLY A 129 18.13 -7.52 -1.88
C GLY A 129 18.05 -8.13 -0.49
N GLY A 130 19.06 -8.92 -0.16
CA GLY A 130 19.15 -9.55 1.15
C GLY A 130 20.58 -9.75 1.59
N LEU A 131 20.72 -10.18 2.85
CA LEU A 131 22.00 -10.48 3.44
C LEU A 131 22.24 -11.99 3.38
N VAL A 132 23.20 -12.43 2.56
CA VAL A 132 23.62 -13.84 2.49
C VAL A 132 24.89 -13.97 3.30
N GLU A 133 24.85 -14.69 4.43
CA GLU A 133 25.98 -14.78 5.37
C GLU A 133 26.54 -13.40 5.79
N GLY A 134 25.64 -12.41 5.93
CA GLY A 134 25.98 -11.02 6.26
C GLY A 134 26.47 -10.16 5.08
N PHE A 135 26.65 -10.73 3.89
CA PHE A 135 27.01 -9.99 2.69
C PHE A 135 25.76 -9.45 1.96
N PRO A 136 25.69 -8.15 1.65
CA PRO A 136 24.55 -7.58 0.93
C PRO A 136 24.60 -7.95 -0.55
N VAL A 137 23.51 -8.56 -1.01
CA VAL A 137 23.31 -8.94 -2.41
C VAL A 137 22.16 -8.09 -2.99
N PRO A 138 22.47 -6.98 -3.69
CA PRO A 138 21.45 -6.14 -4.32
C PRO A 138 21.02 -6.70 -5.67
N MET A 139 19.72 -6.67 -5.94
CA MET A 139 19.09 -7.04 -7.21
C MET A 139 18.22 -5.88 -7.70
N LYS A 140 18.83 -4.94 -8.43
CA LYS A 140 18.14 -3.77 -8.96
C LYS A 140 17.45 -4.07 -10.29
N PHE A 141 16.24 -3.56 -10.47
CA PHE A 141 15.52 -3.65 -11.72
C PHE A 141 16.01 -2.59 -12.71
N SER A 142 15.95 -2.93 -14.00
CA SER A 142 16.29 -2.02 -15.10
C SER A 142 15.09 -1.26 -15.61
#